data_AF-U6P2D9-F1
#
_entry.id   AF-U6P2D9-F1
#
_cell.length_a   1.000
_cell.length_b   1.000
_cell.length_c   1.000
_cell.angle_alpha   90.00
_cell.angle_beta   90.00
_cell.angle_gamma   90.00
#
_symmetry.space_group_name_H-M   'P 1'
#
loop_
_entity.id
_entity.type
_entity.pdbx_description
1 polymer ?
#
loop_
_entity_poly.entity_id
_entity_poly.type
_entity_poly.pdbx_seq_one_letter_code
_entity_poly.pdbx_strand_id
1 'polypeptide(L)'
;MGHTARRTFLEEHNSRRASLAKGEVKINGEQLQSAANMHFMAYDCDLENKAIELTEACERTPSRIEFNETTINLVGIDSHDKNGGISAGREAVSQWWNQSSQWQNPQKLTMEDKSAIPFFLIAQEEADTVGCSVRSCKKDGVSFYSVACVYGKGVEAGGKLYEQGQTCSCDDGYKCYKSALCKKQ
;
A
#
# COMPACT_ATOMS: atom_id res chain seq x y z
N MET A 1 14.19 -6.43 9.60
CA MET A 1 13.31 -5.59 10.46
C MET A 1 12.78 -6.37 11.68
N GLY A 2 12.29 -5.72 12.74
CA GLY A 2 11.71 -6.41 13.92
C GLY A 2 10.26 -6.90 13.72
N HIS A 3 9.84 -7.94 14.44
CA HIS A 3 8.51 -8.57 14.32
C HIS A 3 7.35 -7.57 14.45
N THR A 4 7.41 -6.66 15.43
CA THR A 4 6.36 -5.65 15.66
C THR A 4 6.17 -4.72 14.46
N ALA A 5 7.25 -4.34 13.78
CA ALA A 5 7.17 -3.46 12.61
C ALA A 5 6.59 -4.21 11.40
N ARG A 6 7.01 -5.47 11.15
CA ARG A 6 6.42 -6.33 10.10
C ARG A 6 4.92 -6.47 10.26
N ARG A 7 4.48 -6.80 11.48
CA ARG A 7 3.07 -6.93 11.83
C ARG A 7 2.31 -5.61 11.63
N THR A 8 2.91 -4.49 12.03
CA THR A 8 2.30 -3.17 11.85
C THR A 8 2.06 -2.87 10.38
N PHE A 9 3.06 -3.04 9.50
CA PHE A 9 2.87 -2.83 8.06
C PHE A 9 1.77 -3.75 7.51
N LEU A 10 1.80 -5.04 7.84
CA LEU A 10 0.82 -6.00 7.37
C LEU A 10 -0.62 -5.64 7.81
N GLU A 11 -0.79 -5.20 9.05
CA GLU A 11 -2.07 -4.77 9.63
C GLU A 11 -2.58 -3.47 8.99
N GLU A 12 -1.72 -2.48 8.77
CA GLU A 12 -2.10 -1.20 8.13
C GLU A 12 -2.59 -1.39 6.69
N HIS A 13 -1.95 -2.29 5.93
CA HIS A 13 -2.38 -2.62 4.56
C HIS A 13 -3.70 -3.39 4.56
N ASN A 14 -3.74 -4.53 5.28
CA ASN A 14 -4.92 -5.40 5.25
C ASN A 14 -6.15 -4.77 5.89
N SER A 15 -6.01 -3.88 6.88
CA SER A 15 -7.16 -3.15 7.45
C SER A 15 -7.81 -2.22 6.41
N ARG A 16 -7.00 -1.47 5.66
CA ARG A 16 -7.47 -0.60 4.57
C ARG A 16 -8.11 -1.39 3.43
N ARG A 17 -7.46 -2.48 3.00
CA ARG A 17 -8.01 -3.42 2.01
C ARG A 17 -9.34 -4.03 2.49
N ALA A 18 -9.44 -4.39 3.77
CA ALA A 18 -10.68 -4.93 4.33
C ALA A 18 -11.82 -3.90 4.34
N SER A 19 -11.55 -2.65 4.69
CA SER A 19 -12.56 -1.58 4.61
C SER A 19 -12.97 -1.30 3.16
N LEU A 20 -12.03 -1.34 2.21
CA LEU A 20 -12.36 -1.25 0.79
C LEU A 20 -13.25 -2.42 0.34
N ALA A 21 -12.90 -3.65 0.71
CA ALA A 21 -13.65 -4.84 0.36
C ALA A 21 -15.10 -4.82 0.88
N LYS A 22 -15.31 -4.20 2.05
CA LYS A 22 -16.64 -4.00 2.65
C LYS A 22 -17.43 -2.82 2.07
N GLY A 23 -16.84 -2.06 1.15
CA GLY A 23 -17.44 -0.85 0.63
C GLY A 23 -17.59 0.24 1.69
N GLU A 24 -16.63 0.37 2.62
CA GLU A 24 -16.62 1.38 3.69
C GLU A 24 -15.80 2.64 3.30
N VAL A 25 -15.09 2.60 2.17
CA VAL A 25 -14.17 3.67 1.73
C VAL A 25 -14.89 4.69 0.86
N LYS A 26 -14.66 5.97 1.15
CA LYS A 26 -15.08 7.10 0.32
C LYS A 26 -13.88 7.77 -0.34
N ILE A 27 -14.00 8.09 -1.62
CA ILE A 27 -13.04 8.90 -2.37
C ILE A 27 -13.78 10.10 -2.95
N ASN A 28 -13.28 11.31 -2.70
CA ASN A 28 -13.86 12.55 -3.21
C ASN A 28 -15.38 12.71 -2.94
N GLY A 29 -15.85 12.15 -1.81
CA GLY A 29 -17.25 12.18 -1.39
C GLY A 29 -18.09 10.99 -1.90
N GLU A 30 -17.58 10.21 -2.85
CA GLU A 30 -18.27 9.06 -3.42
C GLU A 30 -17.92 7.77 -2.68
N GLN A 31 -18.94 6.98 -2.35
CA GLN A 31 -18.77 5.67 -1.71
C GLN A 31 -18.34 4.65 -2.77
N LEU A 32 -17.21 3.97 -2.54
CA LEU A 32 -16.80 2.86 -3.38
C LEU A 32 -17.66 1.62 -3.11
N GLN A 33 -17.98 0.89 -4.17
CA GLN A 33 -18.71 -0.39 -4.07
C GLN A 33 -17.85 -1.44 -3.34
N SER A 34 -18.48 -2.42 -2.70
CA SER A 34 -17.75 -3.54 -2.12
C SER A 34 -16.96 -4.33 -3.18
N ALA A 35 -15.87 -4.94 -2.75
CA ALA A 35 -15.02 -5.75 -3.63
C ALA A 35 -15.32 -7.24 -3.44
N ALA A 36 -15.51 -7.95 -4.55
CA ALA A 36 -15.28 -9.38 -4.60
C ALA A 36 -13.77 -9.65 -4.53
N ASN A 37 -13.42 -10.87 -4.12
CA ASN A 37 -12.08 -11.46 -4.27
C ASN A 37 -10.86 -10.62 -3.79
N MET A 38 -11.03 -9.64 -2.90
CA MET A 38 -9.92 -8.83 -2.38
C MET A 38 -8.90 -9.69 -1.63
N HIS A 39 -7.70 -9.92 -2.19
CA HIS A 39 -6.72 -10.83 -1.59
C HIS A 39 -6.16 -10.30 -0.27
N PHE A 40 -5.96 -11.19 0.69
CA PHE A 40 -5.17 -10.91 1.88
C PHE A 40 -3.69 -10.80 1.51
N MET A 41 -3.06 -9.68 1.82
CA MET A 41 -1.60 -9.55 1.68
C MET A 41 -0.90 -10.38 2.76
N ALA A 42 -0.03 -11.30 2.35
CA ALA A 42 0.94 -11.97 3.20
C ALA A 42 2.24 -11.18 3.27
N TYR A 43 2.98 -11.34 4.36
CA TYR A 43 4.28 -10.69 4.51
C TYR A 43 5.36 -11.53 3.83
N ASP A 44 6.16 -10.92 2.97
CA ASP A 44 7.21 -11.58 2.19
C ASP A 44 8.60 -11.04 2.57
N CYS A 45 9.50 -11.94 2.95
CA CYS A 45 10.86 -11.59 3.40
C CYS A 45 11.78 -11.16 2.26
N ASP A 46 11.59 -11.68 1.04
CA ASP A 46 12.40 -11.30 -0.11
C ASP A 46 12.00 -9.90 -0.60
N LEU A 47 10.71 -9.57 -0.52
CA LEU A 47 10.23 -8.21 -0.74
C LEU A 47 10.71 -7.25 0.37
N GLU A 48 10.81 -7.71 1.63
CA GLU A 48 11.43 -6.92 2.72
C GLU A 48 12.90 -6.61 2.39
N ASN A 49 13.67 -7.59 1.90
CA ASN A 49 15.07 -7.38 1.54
C ASN A 49 15.21 -6.31 0.45
N LYS A 50 14.36 -6.34 -0.58
CA LYS A 50 14.31 -5.27 -1.60
C LYS A 50 13.94 -3.91 -0.99
N ALA A 51 13.00 -3.87 -0.05
CA ALA A 51 12.65 -2.65 0.67
C ALA A 51 13.81 -2.12 1.52
N ILE A 52 14.63 -3.01 2.12
CA ILE A 52 15.83 -2.65 2.87
C ILE A 52 16.83 -1.95 1.95
N GLU A 53 17.16 -2.54 0.80
CA GLU A 53 18.07 -1.96 -0.21
C GLU A 53 17.60 -0.55 -0.63
N LEU A 54 16.31 -0.37 -0.86
CA LEU A 54 15.74 0.94 -1.19
C LEU A 54 15.91 1.98 -0.07
N THR A 55 15.65 1.59 1.18
CA THR A 55 15.78 2.50 2.33
C THR A 55 17.22 2.79 2.72
N GLU A 56 18.19 1.94 2.33
CA GLU A 56 19.62 2.14 2.56
C GLU A 56 20.19 3.37 1.85
N ALA A 57 19.64 3.71 0.68
CA ALA A 57 20.02 4.91 -0.04
C ALA A 57 19.70 6.20 0.74
N CYS A 58 18.82 6.13 1.76
CA CYS A 58 18.37 7.30 2.51
C CYS A 58 17.92 8.44 1.59
N GLU A 59 17.14 8.08 0.57
CA GLU A 59 16.53 9.04 -0.35
C GLU A 59 15.08 9.33 0.05
N ARG A 60 14.60 10.49 -0.41
CA ARG A 60 13.18 10.86 -0.37
C ARG A 60 12.65 10.80 -1.79
N THR A 61 11.57 10.09 -2.02
CA THR A 61 10.96 10.09 -3.37
C THR A 61 10.32 11.45 -3.63
N PRO A 62 10.61 12.10 -4.77
CA PRO A 62 9.82 13.23 -5.22
C PRO A 62 8.38 12.80 -5.55
N SER A 63 7.46 13.76 -5.62
CA SER A 63 6.12 13.51 -6.14
C SER A 63 6.19 12.89 -7.54
N ARG A 64 5.29 11.96 -7.84
CA ARG A 64 5.22 11.31 -9.16
C ARG A 64 4.74 12.32 -10.20
N ILE A 65 5.64 12.75 -11.07
CA ILE A 65 5.35 13.69 -12.17
C ILE A 65 4.95 12.97 -13.47
N GLU A 66 5.36 11.70 -13.61
CA GLU A 66 5.05 10.82 -14.73
C GLU A 66 4.42 9.52 -14.23
N PHE A 67 3.60 8.90 -15.07
CA PHE A 67 3.12 7.54 -14.81
C PHE A 67 4.22 6.54 -15.11
N ASN A 68 4.46 5.62 -14.19
CA ASN A 68 5.35 4.50 -14.41
C ASN A 68 4.84 3.26 -13.69
N GLU A 69 4.89 2.13 -14.39
CA GLU A 69 4.66 0.84 -13.77
C GLU A 69 5.71 0.57 -12.71
N THR A 70 5.26 0.07 -11.57
CA THR A 70 6.11 -0.10 -10.41
C THR A 70 5.45 -1.02 -9.40
N THR A 71 6.27 -1.56 -8.52
CA THR A 71 5.87 -2.33 -7.34
C THR A 71 6.29 -1.62 -6.05
N ILE A 72 6.71 -0.37 -6.11
CA ILE A 72 7.42 0.29 -5.01
C ILE A 72 6.66 1.53 -4.55
N ASN A 73 6.40 1.57 -3.25
CA ASN A 73 6.12 2.79 -2.51
C ASN A 73 7.34 3.15 -1.67
N LEU A 74 7.79 4.40 -1.76
CA LEU A 74 8.88 4.94 -0.94
C LEU A 74 8.58 6.39 -0.56
N VAL A 75 8.79 6.75 0.70
CA VAL A 75 8.60 8.11 1.22
C VAL A 75 9.58 8.41 2.34
N GLY A 76 9.95 9.68 2.49
CA GLY A 76 10.66 10.18 3.67
C GLY A 76 9.69 10.84 4.64
N ILE A 77 9.69 10.39 5.90
CA ILE A 77 8.90 10.96 7.00
C ILE A 77 9.83 11.72 7.94
N ASP A 78 9.58 13.01 8.17
CA ASP A 78 10.47 13.82 9.01
C ASP A 78 10.55 13.26 10.44
N SER A 79 11.76 13.22 10.99
CA SER A 79 11.97 12.77 12.36
C SER A 79 11.71 13.92 13.31
N HIS A 80 11.00 13.64 14.39
CA HIS A 80 10.75 14.58 15.48
C HIS A 80 10.60 13.80 16.79
N ASP A 81 10.69 14.49 17.94
CA ASP A 81 10.78 13.86 19.27
C ASP A 81 9.59 12.94 19.64
N LYS A 82 8.49 13.04 18.88
CA LYS A 82 7.25 12.30 19.10
C LYS A 82 7.06 11.10 18.15
N ASN A 83 7.93 10.89 17.16
CA ASN A 83 7.81 9.76 16.24
C ASN A 83 9.02 8.81 16.29
N GLY A 84 8.73 7.53 16.06
CA GLY A 84 9.70 6.45 15.91
C GLY A 84 9.46 5.71 14.59
N GLY A 85 10.32 4.74 14.26
CA GLY A 85 10.21 3.98 13.01
C GLY A 85 8.83 3.31 12.80
N ILE A 86 8.20 2.81 13.86
CA ILE A 86 6.86 2.20 13.76
C ILE A 86 5.79 3.25 13.42
N SER A 87 5.77 4.39 14.10
CA SER A 87 4.80 5.45 13.80
C SER A 87 5.04 6.06 12.42
N ALA A 88 6.31 6.23 12.02
CA ALA A 88 6.67 6.66 10.67
C ALA A 88 6.20 5.65 9.61
N GLY A 89 6.30 4.34 9.88
CA GLY A 89 5.75 3.30 9.03
C GLY A 89 4.24 3.40 8.85
N ARG A 90 3.48 3.61 9.94
CA ARG A 90 2.02 3.84 9.87
C ARG A 90 1.68 5.10 9.07
N GLU A 91 2.42 6.17 9.32
CA GLU A 91 2.24 7.44 8.64
C GLU A 91 2.48 7.28 7.13
N ALA A 92 3.54 6.59 6.73
CA ALA A 92 3.83 6.32 5.32
C ALA A 92 2.67 5.58 4.62
N VAL A 93 2.15 4.50 5.22
CA VAL A 93 1.00 3.76 4.66
C VAL A 93 -0.24 4.64 4.58
N SER A 94 -0.46 5.50 5.58
CA SER A 94 -1.55 6.48 5.58
C SER A 94 -1.41 7.51 4.45
N GLN A 95 -0.21 8.08 4.26
CA GLN A 95 0.06 9.05 3.19
C GLN A 95 -0.15 8.44 1.81
N TRP A 96 0.29 7.20 1.59
CA TRP A 96 0.06 6.48 0.33
C TRP A 96 -1.42 6.21 0.08
N TRP A 97 -2.15 5.76 1.10
CA TRP A 97 -3.59 5.54 1.00
C TRP A 97 -4.37 6.82 0.68
N ASN A 98 -3.97 7.95 1.26
CA ASN A 98 -4.63 9.25 1.05
C ASN A 98 -4.39 9.83 -0.35
N GLN A 99 -3.46 9.28 -1.12
CA GLN A 99 -3.33 9.60 -2.55
C GLN A 99 -4.54 9.14 -3.37
N SER A 100 -5.44 8.34 -2.80
CA SER A 100 -6.76 8.03 -3.36
C SER A 100 -7.54 9.28 -3.79
N SER A 101 -7.39 10.41 -3.11
CA SER A 101 -8.02 11.70 -3.50
C SER A 101 -7.62 12.18 -4.91
N GLN A 102 -6.47 11.75 -5.41
CA GLN A 102 -5.97 12.12 -6.74
C GLN A 102 -6.56 11.25 -7.85
N TRP A 103 -7.30 10.19 -7.51
CA TRP A 103 -7.91 9.30 -8.47
C TRP A 103 -9.21 9.88 -9.01
N GLN A 104 -9.27 10.10 -10.31
CA GLN A 104 -10.40 10.81 -10.94
C GLN A 104 -11.50 9.87 -11.45
N ASN A 105 -11.15 8.66 -11.85
CA ASN A 105 -12.08 7.71 -12.46
C ASN A 105 -12.15 6.39 -11.67
N PRO A 106 -13.05 6.27 -10.68
CA PRO A 106 -13.10 5.17 -9.72
C PRO A 106 -13.55 3.82 -10.33
N GLN A 107 -12.78 3.26 -11.27
CA GLN A 107 -12.89 1.88 -11.79
C GLN A 107 -11.63 1.47 -12.58
N LYS A 108 -10.90 2.43 -13.16
CA LYS A 108 -9.76 2.15 -14.03
C LYS A 108 -8.61 3.11 -13.72
N LEU A 109 -7.40 2.58 -13.65
CA LEU A 109 -6.18 3.38 -13.57
C LEU A 109 -5.84 3.92 -14.96
N THR A 110 -5.58 5.22 -15.06
CA THR A 110 -5.14 5.87 -16.30
C THR A 110 -3.75 6.50 -16.11
N MET A 111 -3.14 6.94 -17.22
CA MET A 111 -1.85 7.65 -17.17
C MET A 111 -1.94 8.98 -16.41
N GLU A 112 -3.13 9.55 -16.28
CA GLU A 112 -3.36 10.81 -15.54
C GLU A 112 -3.34 10.57 -14.02
N ASP A 113 -3.62 9.35 -13.57
CA ASP A 113 -3.69 8.96 -12.15
C ASP A 113 -2.31 8.66 -11.53
N LYS A 114 -1.22 9.18 -12.11
CA LYS A 114 0.17 8.99 -11.66
C LYS A 114 0.37 9.31 -10.17
N SER A 115 -0.33 10.32 -9.64
CA SER A 115 -0.27 10.68 -8.23
C SER A 115 -1.00 9.67 -7.32
N ALA A 116 -1.99 8.94 -7.84
CA ALA A 116 -2.75 7.93 -7.10
C ALA A 116 -2.07 6.55 -7.07
N ILE A 117 -0.98 6.34 -7.83
CA ILE A 117 -0.21 5.07 -7.84
C ILE A 117 0.06 4.51 -6.44
N PRO A 118 0.48 5.32 -5.43
CA PRO A 118 0.72 4.79 -4.09
C PRO A 118 -0.49 4.16 -3.43
N PHE A 119 -1.69 4.70 -3.68
CA PHE A 119 -2.95 4.11 -3.22
C PHE A 119 -3.23 2.80 -3.94
N PHE A 120 -3.08 2.77 -5.27
CA PHE A 120 -3.34 1.57 -6.08
C PHE A 120 -2.46 0.37 -5.69
N LEU A 121 -1.19 0.60 -5.38
CA LEU A 121 -0.28 -0.45 -4.91
C LEU A 121 -0.79 -1.15 -3.63
N ILE A 122 -1.49 -0.41 -2.75
CA ILE A 122 -2.09 -0.94 -1.53
C ILE A 122 -3.45 -1.58 -1.83
N ALA A 123 -4.26 -0.93 -2.67
CA ALA A 123 -5.68 -1.20 -2.81
C ALA A 123 -6.04 -2.24 -3.89
N GLN A 124 -5.13 -2.54 -4.82
CA GLN A 124 -5.45 -3.44 -5.94
C GLN A 124 -5.74 -4.88 -5.49
N GLU A 125 -6.79 -5.49 -6.03
CA GLU A 125 -7.29 -6.80 -5.61
C GLU A 125 -6.21 -7.89 -5.62
N GLU A 126 -5.48 -8.02 -6.72
CA GLU A 126 -4.50 -9.09 -6.98
C GLU A 126 -3.21 -9.00 -6.15
N ALA A 127 -2.97 -7.89 -5.45
CA ALA A 127 -1.76 -7.76 -4.64
C ALA A 127 -1.88 -8.58 -3.34
N ASP A 128 -1.24 -9.75 -3.33
CA ASP A 128 -1.33 -10.76 -2.26
C ASP A 128 -0.08 -10.85 -1.37
N THR A 129 0.96 -10.06 -1.65
CA THR A 129 2.22 -10.08 -0.92
C THR A 129 2.82 -8.68 -0.78
N VAL A 130 3.43 -8.41 0.38
CA VAL A 130 4.10 -7.14 0.68
C VAL A 130 5.30 -7.37 1.59
N GLY A 131 6.39 -6.64 1.34
CA GLY A 131 7.54 -6.55 2.24
C GLY A 131 7.96 -5.09 2.39
N CYS A 132 8.29 -4.66 3.60
CA CYS A 132 8.51 -3.26 3.93
C CYS A 132 9.74 -3.05 4.80
N SER A 133 10.34 -1.86 4.72
CA SER A 133 11.45 -1.41 5.54
C SER A 133 11.21 0.00 6.05
N VAL A 134 11.77 0.28 7.23
CA VAL A 134 11.91 1.63 7.77
C VAL A 134 13.34 1.82 8.30
N ARG A 135 14.01 2.87 7.85
CA ARG A 135 15.38 3.20 8.23
C ARG A 135 15.46 4.65 8.72
N SER A 136 16.15 4.88 9.84
CA SER A 136 16.48 6.23 10.27
C SER A 136 17.65 6.75 9.43
N CYS A 137 17.50 7.96 8.91
CA CYS A 137 18.39 8.61 7.97
C CYS A 137 18.70 10.04 8.43
N LYS A 138 19.87 10.55 8.06
CA LYS A 138 20.24 11.95 8.23
C LYS A 138 20.98 12.42 6.97
N LYS A 139 20.45 13.43 6.29
CA LYS A 139 21.01 14.01 5.05
C LYS A 139 20.88 15.53 5.12
N ASP A 140 21.96 16.25 4.81
CA ASP A 140 22.01 17.72 4.83
C ASP A 140 21.52 18.35 6.16
N GLY A 141 21.85 17.70 7.28
CA GLY A 141 21.46 18.17 8.62
C GLY A 141 20.03 17.82 9.04
N VAL A 142 19.21 17.26 8.15
CA VAL A 142 17.82 16.87 8.41
C VAL A 142 17.72 15.38 8.72
N SER A 143 17.12 15.05 9.87
CA SER A 143 16.82 13.67 10.26
C SER A 143 15.43 13.26 9.80
N PHE A 144 15.29 12.07 9.23
CA PHE A 144 14.02 11.52 8.76
C PHE A 144 14.05 9.99 8.77
N TYR A 145 12.88 9.38 8.61
CA TYR A 145 12.72 7.96 8.37
C TYR A 145 12.48 7.73 6.87
N SER A 146 13.36 6.99 6.20
CA SER A 146 13.07 6.46 4.87
C SER A 146 12.22 5.20 5.04
N VAL A 147 11.04 5.17 4.43
CA VAL A 147 10.09 4.06 4.52
C VAL A 147 9.79 3.57 3.12
N ALA A 148 9.93 2.25 2.89
CA ALA A 148 9.59 1.63 1.62
C ALA A 148 8.73 0.38 1.84
N CYS A 149 7.81 0.13 0.90
CA CYS A 149 7.11 -1.15 0.75
C CYS A 149 7.19 -1.60 -0.72
N VAL A 150 7.49 -2.87 -0.92
CA VAL A 150 7.51 -3.55 -2.21
C VAL A 150 6.38 -4.57 -2.24
N TYR A 151 5.62 -4.57 -3.32
CA TYR A 151 4.44 -5.41 -3.52
C TYR A 151 4.74 -6.51 -4.55
N GLY A 152 4.11 -7.68 -4.40
CA GLY A 152 4.26 -8.77 -5.38
C GLY A 152 3.62 -8.47 -6.74
N LYS A 153 2.63 -7.57 -6.77
CA LYS A 153 1.94 -7.11 -7.97
C LYS A 153 2.17 -5.61 -8.17
N GLY A 154 2.54 -5.23 -9.39
CA GLY A 154 2.72 -3.84 -9.79
C GLY A 154 1.42 -3.19 -10.26
N VAL A 155 1.45 -1.89 -10.46
CA VAL A 155 0.37 -1.16 -11.15
C VAL A 155 0.66 -1.07 -12.64
N GLU A 156 -0.38 -1.18 -13.46
CA GLU A 156 -0.31 -1.14 -14.93
C GLU A 156 -1.34 -0.15 -15.47
N ALA A 157 -0.99 0.59 -16.53
CA ALA A 157 -1.92 1.53 -17.14
C ALA A 157 -3.14 0.78 -17.71
N GLY A 158 -4.33 1.21 -17.33
CA GLY A 158 -5.58 0.55 -17.69
C GLY A 158 -5.96 -0.63 -16.80
N GLY A 159 -5.14 -0.97 -15.80
CA GLY A 159 -5.48 -1.94 -14.76
C GLY A 159 -6.73 -1.53 -13.97
N LYS A 160 -7.48 -2.54 -13.51
CA LYS A 160 -8.61 -2.34 -12.60
C LYS A 160 -8.10 -2.32 -11.17
N LEU A 161 -8.80 -1.61 -10.30
CA LEU A 161 -8.48 -1.63 -8.87
C LEU A 161 -8.99 -2.93 -8.22
N TYR A 162 -10.25 -3.29 -8.45
CA TYR A 162 -10.85 -4.53 -7.96
C TYR A 162 -12.12 -4.85 -8.74
N GLU A 163 -12.59 -6.08 -8.66
CA GLU A 163 -13.90 -6.50 -9.14
C GLU A 163 -15.00 -6.12 -8.14
N GLN A 164 -15.96 -5.33 -8.58
CA GLN A 164 -17.12 -5.00 -7.74
C GLN A 164 -17.95 -6.26 -7.48
N GLY A 165 -18.32 -6.49 -6.23
CA GLY A 165 -19.16 -7.63 -5.87
C GLY A 165 -19.31 -7.79 -4.37
N GLN A 166 -19.96 -8.88 -3.98
CA GLN A 166 -20.16 -9.19 -2.56
C GLN A 166 -18.81 -9.46 -1.89
N THR A 167 -18.58 -8.81 -0.74
CA THR A 167 -17.41 -9.09 0.10
C THR A 167 -17.30 -10.58 0.37
N CYS A 168 -16.09 -11.14 0.27
CA CYS A 168 -15.81 -12.57 0.42
C CYS A 168 -16.39 -13.50 -0.65
N SER A 169 -16.83 -12.99 -1.80
CA SER A 169 -16.88 -13.79 -3.03
C SER A 169 -15.45 -14.07 -3.49
N CYS A 170 -14.84 -15.11 -2.92
CA CYS A 170 -13.46 -15.51 -3.19
C CYS A 170 -13.38 -16.57 -4.28
N ASP A 171 -12.32 -16.52 -5.08
CA ASP A 171 -12.04 -17.54 -6.09
C ASP A 171 -11.64 -18.89 -5.48
N ASP A 172 -11.68 -19.93 -6.32
CA ASP A 172 -11.22 -21.27 -5.98
C ASP A 172 -9.79 -21.25 -5.44
N GLY A 173 -9.56 -21.99 -4.34
CA GLY A 173 -8.27 -22.01 -3.65
C GLY A 173 -8.09 -20.89 -2.61
N TYR A 174 -9.06 -19.97 -2.49
CA TYR A 174 -9.08 -18.95 -1.44
C TYR A 174 -10.21 -19.22 -0.43
N LYS A 175 -10.08 -18.61 0.75
CA LYS A 175 -11.10 -18.62 1.81
C LYS A 175 -11.31 -17.22 2.36
N CYS A 176 -12.56 -16.88 2.63
CA CYS A 176 -12.89 -15.66 3.35
C CYS A 176 -12.21 -15.67 4.72
N TYR A 177 -11.42 -14.64 4.97
CA TYR A 177 -10.62 -14.43 6.17
C TYR A 177 -11.04 -13.11 6.82
N LYS A 178 -11.27 -13.17 8.14
CA LYS A 178 -11.75 -12.03 8.95
C LYS A 178 -12.99 -11.32 8.35
N SER A 179 -13.84 -12.08 7.65
CA SER A 179 -15.08 -11.59 7.03
C SER A 179 -14.87 -10.40 6.09
N ALA A 180 -13.73 -10.33 5.40
CA ALA A 180 -13.41 -9.21 4.51
C ALA A 180 -12.50 -9.57 3.33
N LEU A 181 -11.47 -10.39 3.55
CA LEU A 181 -10.39 -10.63 2.59
C LEU A 181 -10.33 -12.09 2.17
N CYS A 182 -9.89 -12.36 0.96
CA CYS A 182 -9.69 -13.71 0.43
C CYS A 182 -8.25 -14.16 0.68
N LYS A 183 -8.07 -15.13 1.57
CA LYS A 183 -6.74 -15.68 1.91
C LYS A 183 -6.55 -17.03 1.23
N LYS A 184 -5.42 -17.18 0.53
CA LYS A 184 -5.01 -18.44 -0.11
C LYS A 184 -4.92 -19.57 0.91
N GLN A 185 -5.42 -20.76 0.55
CA GLN A 185 -5.39 -21.97 1.37
C GLN A 185 -4.03 -22.68 1.31
#